data_AF-A0A2V9UJ65-F1
#
_entry.id   AF-A0A2V9UJ65-F1
#
_cell.length_a   1.000
_cell.length_b   1.000
_cell.length_c   1.000
_cell.angle_alpha   90.00
_cell.angle_beta   90.00
_cell.angle_gamma   90.00
#
_symmetry.space_group_name_H-M   'P 1'
#
loop_
_entity.id
_entity.type
_entity.pdbx_description
1 polymer ?
#
loop_
_entity_poly.entity_id
_entity_poly.type
_entity_poly.pdbx_seq_one_letter_code
_entity_poly.pdbx_strand_id
1 'polypeptide(L)'
;MGRKRKAVEITQFKDNTPKRDRGRPWRVKAGETYGRAQNYRGIFEVIWDRFGPALSKAQTVEEVVEAIKEHGRPYDQTFEPLAGLIFQVLREPTFPARPNSQKRFLADSLGAFGVVSPRRSRDICAEERAKDQRKHRIIRYEYYVECSCGYEGPSKDRACRNCGAGIPASLFG
;
A
#
# COMPACT_ATOMS: atom_id res chain seq x y z
N MET A 1 4.41 -33.96 -35.19
CA MET A 1 4.92 -32.57 -35.14
C MET A 1 4.78 -32.04 -33.71
N GLY A 2 5.87 -32.04 -32.92
CA GLY A 2 5.86 -31.53 -31.54
C GLY A 2 6.62 -30.21 -31.43
N ARG A 3 5.93 -29.12 -31.11
CA ARG A 3 6.54 -27.79 -30.91
C ARG A 3 7.44 -27.82 -29.66
N LYS A 4 8.75 -27.84 -29.86
CA LYS A 4 9.74 -27.65 -28.78
C LYS A 4 9.62 -26.21 -28.24
N ARG A 5 9.22 -26.05 -26.98
CA ARG A 5 9.29 -24.78 -26.26
C ARG A 5 10.77 -24.50 -25.96
N LYS A 6 11.34 -23.44 -26.53
CA LYS A 6 12.67 -22.96 -26.13
C LYS A 6 12.58 -22.46 -24.69
N ALA A 7 13.36 -23.04 -23.79
CA ALA A 7 13.56 -22.50 -22.45
C ALA A 7 14.23 -21.13 -22.62
N VAL A 8 13.57 -20.08 -22.15
CA VAL A 8 14.20 -18.77 -21.99
C VAL A 8 15.19 -18.94 -20.83
N GLU A 9 16.48 -18.86 -21.12
CA GLU A 9 17.50 -18.70 -20.10
C GLU A 9 17.19 -17.42 -19.34
N ILE A 10 16.61 -17.58 -18.15
CA ILE A 10 16.48 -16.50 -17.19
C ILE A 10 17.91 -16.17 -16.78
N THR A 11 18.44 -15.09 -17.34
CA THR A 11 19.67 -14.47 -16.88
C THR A 11 19.53 -14.24 -15.39
N GLN A 12 20.20 -15.08 -14.61
CA GLN A 12 20.21 -15.03 -13.15
C GLN A 12 20.81 -13.69 -12.75
N PHE A 13 19.96 -12.73 -12.36
CA PHE A 13 20.42 -11.62 -11.56
C PHE A 13 20.98 -12.22 -10.26
N LYS A 14 22.29 -12.02 -10.05
CA LYS A 14 22.90 -12.28 -8.75
C LYS A 14 22.13 -11.46 -7.74
N ASP A 15 21.44 -12.16 -6.85
CA ASP A 15 20.88 -11.62 -5.63
C ASP A 15 22.05 -11.02 -4.84
N ASN A 16 22.40 -9.76 -5.13
CA ASN A 16 23.42 -9.00 -4.42
C ASN A 16 22.87 -8.51 -3.07
N THR A 17 21.71 -9.02 -2.64
CA THR A 17 21.32 -8.96 -1.24
C THR A 17 22.39 -9.73 -0.46
N PRO A 18 23.14 -9.08 0.46
CA PRO A 18 24.12 -9.79 1.25
C PRO A 18 23.43 -10.98 1.92
N LYS A 19 23.96 -12.18 1.67
CA LYS A 19 23.50 -13.40 2.35
C LYS A 19 23.44 -13.09 3.84
N ARG A 20 22.29 -13.34 4.48
CA ARG A 20 22.10 -13.04 5.91
C ARG A 20 23.22 -13.69 6.70
N ASP A 21 24.07 -12.86 7.30
CA ASP A 21 24.83 -13.30 8.46
C ASP A 21 23.84 -13.71 9.56
N ARG A 22 24.19 -14.73 10.34
CA ARG A 22 23.38 -15.16 11.48
C ARG A 22 23.24 -13.96 12.42
N GLY A 23 22.02 -13.43 12.57
CA GLY A 23 21.79 -12.23 13.37
C GLY A 23 20.41 -11.60 13.19
N ARG A 24 20.21 -10.49 13.90
CA ARG A 24 18.96 -9.72 13.92
C ARG A 24 18.63 -9.24 12.50
N PRO A 25 17.41 -9.46 11.98
CA PRO A 25 17.04 -9.01 10.65
C PRO A 25 17.25 -7.50 10.49
N TRP A 26 17.65 -7.07 9.28
CA TRP A 26 17.63 -5.66 8.89
C TRP A 26 16.30 -5.03 9.32
N ARG A 27 16.39 -4.00 10.16
CA ARG A 27 15.20 -3.30 10.66
C ARG A 27 14.73 -2.33 9.59
N VAL A 28 14.05 -2.86 8.58
CA VAL A 28 13.17 -2.04 7.75
C VAL A 28 12.13 -1.42 8.69
N LYS A 29 12.17 -0.09 8.83
CA LYS A 29 11.21 0.62 9.66
C LYS A 29 9.86 0.66 8.94
N ALA A 30 8.91 -0.13 9.44
CA ALA A 30 7.60 -0.30 8.82
C ALA A 30 6.90 1.03 8.50
N GLY A 31 6.94 1.98 9.43
CA GLY A 31 6.37 3.31 9.22
C GLY A 31 7.04 4.12 8.10
N GLU A 32 8.37 4.04 7.96
CA GLU A 32 9.08 4.72 6.86
C GLU A 32 8.78 4.06 5.52
N THR A 33 8.72 2.72 5.47
CA THR A 33 8.29 1.96 4.29
C THR A 33 6.89 2.35 3.84
N TYR A 34 5.95 2.40 4.79
CA TYR A 34 4.58 2.78 4.52
C TYR A 34 4.45 4.24 4.09
N GLY A 35 5.13 5.17 4.79
CA GLY A 35 5.16 6.58 4.43
C GLY A 35 5.72 6.83 3.03
N ARG A 36 6.81 6.12 2.67
CA ARG A 36 7.38 6.17 1.32
C ARG A 36 6.41 5.63 0.27
N ALA A 37 5.75 4.50 0.53
CA ALA A 37 4.74 3.95 -0.37
C ALA A 37 3.58 4.93 -0.56
N GLN A 38 3.12 5.62 0.49
CA GLN A 38 2.09 6.65 0.37
C GLN A 38 2.55 7.83 -0.48
N ASN A 39 3.80 8.30 -0.30
CA ASN A 39 4.37 9.34 -1.15
C ASN A 39 4.39 8.92 -2.64
N TYR A 40 4.83 7.69 -2.92
CA TYR A 40 4.84 7.17 -4.29
C TYR A 40 3.45 7.06 -4.90
N ARG A 41 2.42 6.72 -4.11
CA ARG A 41 1.03 6.75 -4.60
C ARG A 41 0.61 8.15 -5.01
N GLY A 42 0.89 9.16 -4.18
CA GLY A 42 0.57 10.55 -4.51
C GLY A 42 1.27 11.00 -5.79
N ILE A 43 2.55 10.64 -5.96
CA ILE A 43 3.27 10.90 -7.20
C ILE A 43 2.60 10.19 -8.39
N PHE A 44 2.28 8.91 -8.26
CA PHE A 44 1.60 8.17 -9.33
C PHE A 44 0.21 8.73 -9.62
N GLU A 45 -0.53 9.25 -8.66
CA GLU A 45 -1.80 9.91 -8.94
C GLU A 45 -1.64 11.06 -9.93
N VAL A 46 -0.53 11.80 -9.85
CA VAL A 46 -0.23 12.95 -10.74
C VAL A 46 0.28 12.51 -12.11
N ILE A 47 1.20 11.54 -12.18
CA ILE A 47 1.92 11.23 -13.43
C ILE A 47 1.43 9.99 -14.17
N TRP A 48 0.54 9.18 -13.60
CA TRP A 48 0.22 7.84 -14.12
C TRP A 48 -0.30 7.82 -15.55
N ASP A 49 -1.07 8.83 -15.96
CA ASP A 49 -1.72 8.81 -17.28
C ASP A 49 -0.70 8.79 -18.42
N ARG A 50 0.46 9.43 -18.22
CA ARG A 50 1.62 9.32 -19.12
C ARG A 50 2.57 8.17 -18.75
N PHE A 51 2.77 7.94 -17.45
CA PHE A 51 3.81 7.05 -16.94
C PHE A 51 3.43 5.55 -16.98
N GLY A 52 2.22 5.20 -16.54
CA GLY A 52 1.73 3.83 -16.44
C GLY A 52 1.67 3.08 -17.78
N PRO A 53 1.10 3.69 -18.86
CA PRO A 53 1.10 3.07 -20.18
C PRO A 53 2.50 2.85 -20.75
N ALA A 54 3.43 3.78 -20.54
CA ALA A 54 4.82 3.63 -20.98
C ALA A 54 5.52 2.47 -20.27
N LEU A 55 5.39 2.41 -18.93
CA LEU A 55 5.89 1.30 -18.13
C LEU A 55 5.31 -0.06 -18.57
N SER A 56 4.02 -0.11 -18.92
CA SER A 56 3.36 -1.35 -19.31
C SER A 56 3.85 -1.90 -20.66
N LYS A 57 4.39 -1.03 -21.53
CA LYS A 57 4.95 -1.42 -22.82
C LYS A 57 6.39 -1.94 -22.70
N ALA A 58 7.11 -1.51 -21.67
CA ALA A 58 8.52 -1.85 -21.49
C ALA A 58 8.74 -3.37 -21.32
N GLN A 59 9.64 -3.92 -22.13
CA GLN A 59 10.04 -5.33 -22.17
C GLN A 59 11.41 -5.58 -21.53
N THR A 60 12.19 -4.52 -21.34
CA THR A 60 13.54 -4.55 -20.78
C THR A 60 13.68 -3.55 -19.63
N VAL A 61 14.75 -3.69 -18.84
CA VAL A 61 15.03 -2.74 -17.75
C VAL A 61 15.41 -1.38 -18.33
N GLU A 62 16.11 -1.37 -19.46
CA GLU A 62 16.53 -0.18 -20.20
C GLU A 62 15.32 0.62 -20.70
N GLU A 63 14.31 -0.06 -21.26
CA GLU A 63 13.04 0.57 -21.67
C GLU A 63 12.27 1.13 -20.46
N VAL A 64 12.39 0.51 -19.28
CA VAL A 64 11.83 1.09 -18.05
C VAL A 64 12.57 2.37 -17.65
N VAL A 65 13.90 2.40 -17.75
CA VAL A 65 14.70 3.61 -17.49
C VAL A 65 14.31 4.74 -18.45
N GLU A 66 14.15 4.43 -19.73
CA GLU A 66 13.71 5.39 -20.74
C GLU A 66 12.31 5.93 -20.44
N ALA A 67 11.34 5.05 -20.15
CA ALA A 67 10.00 5.44 -19.75
C ALA A 67 9.99 6.33 -18.48
N ILE A 68 10.89 6.07 -17.53
CA ILE A 68 11.09 6.91 -16.34
C ILE A 68 11.62 8.29 -16.71
N LYS A 69 12.63 8.39 -17.57
CA LYS A 69 13.24 9.67 -17.96
C LYS A 69 12.30 10.56 -18.76
N GLU A 70 11.50 9.96 -19.63
CA GLU A 70 10.58 10.67 -20.51
C GLU A 70 9.27 11.05 -19.83
N HIS A 71 8.66 10.12 -19.09
CA HIS A 71 7.31 10.29 -18.55
C HIS A 71 7.25 10.46 -17.03
N GLY A 72 8.33 10.11 -16.33
CA GLY A 72 8.44 10.16 -14.88
C GLY A 72 8.71 11.55 -14.30
N ARG A 73 9.06 12.54 -15.13
CA ARG A 73 9.38 13.91 -14.68
C ARG A 73 8.21 14.55 -13.92
N PRO A 74 8.49 15.32 -12.86
CA PRO A 74 9.80 15.69 -12.32
C PRO A 74 10.40 14.68 -11.31
N TYR A 75 9.83 13.47 -11.22
CA TYR A 75 10.19 12.47 -10.21
C TYR A 75 11.09 11.35 -10.75
N ASP A 76 11.60 11.51 -11.96
CA ASP A 76 12.46 10.56 -12.67
C ASP A 76 13.66 10.13 -11.83
N GLN A 77 14.35 11.08 -11.19
CA GLN A 77 15.49 10.81 -10.30
C GLN A 77 15.14 9.90 -9.12
N THR A 78 13.88 9.87 -8.69
CA THR A 78 13.43 9.01 -7.59
C THR A 78 13.25 7.56 -8.04
N PHE A 79 12.82 7.36 -9.29
CA PHE A 79 12.45 6.03 -9.80
C PHE A 79 13.52 5.37 -10.64
N GLU A 80 14.43 6.14 -11.26
CA GLU A 80 15.51 5.59 -12.09
C GLU A 80 16.37 4.56 -11.33
N PRO A 81 16.79 4.79 -10.07
CA PRO A 81 17.51 3.77 -9.29
C PRO A 81 16.70 2.50 -9.01
N LEU A 82 15.38 2.57 -9.14
CA LEU A 82 14.44 1.48 -8.89
C LEU A 82 13.99 0.78 -10.18
N ALA A 83 14.52 1.14 -11.36
CA ALA A 83 14.05 0.63 -12.64
C ALA A 83 14.03 -0.91 -12.71
N GLY A 84 15.08 -1.58 -12.22
CA GLY A 84 15.12 -3.04 -12.17
C GLY A 84 14.04 -3.64 -11.27
N LEU A 85 13.76 -3.02 -10.12
CA LEU A 85 12.69 -3.43 -9.21
C LEU A 85 11.30 -3.19 -9.82
N ILE A 86 11.11 -2.04 -10.49
CA ILE A 86 9.89 -1.70 -11.22
C ILE A 86 9.63 -2.75 -12.29
N PHE A 87 10.63 -3.07 -13.11
CA PHE A 87 10.53 -4.09 -14.15
C PHE A 87 10.08 -5.45 -13.57
N GLN A 88 10.71 -5.89 -12.46
CA GLN A 88 10.34 -7.12 -11.78
C GLN A 88 8.86 -7.11 -11.32
N VAL A 89 8.42 -6.02 -10.70
CA VAL A 89 7.04 -5.89 -10.17
C VAL A 89 6.01 -5.88 -11.28
N LEU A 90 6.29 -5.20 -12.41
CA LEU A 90 5.40 -5.16 -13.57
C LEU A 90 5.19 -6.54 -14.22
N ARG A 91 6.16 -7.45 -14.05
CA ARG A 91 6.12 -8.82 -14.58
C ARG A 91 5.55 -9.84 -13.60
N GLU A 92 5.16 -9.43 -12.40
CA GLU A 92 4.55 -10.34 -11.45
C GLU A 92 3.19 -10.84 -11.98
N PRO A 93 2.88 -12.15 -11.88
CA PRO A 93 1.58 -12.69 -12.31
C PRO A 93 0.38 -12.08 -11.55
N THR A 94 0.63 -11.58 -10.34
CA THR A 94 -0.38 -10.92 -9.49
C THR A 94 -0.51 -9.43 -9.75
N PHE A 95 0.23 -8.88 -10.72
CA PHE A 95 0.13 -7.46 -11.07
C PHE A 95 -1.28 -7.15 -11.59
N PRO A 96 -1.97 -6.16 -11.02
CA PRO A 96 -3.39 -5.93 -11.32
C PRO A 96 -3.60 -5.27 -12.70
N ALA A 97 -4.78 -5.47 -13.28
CA ALA A 97 -5.14 -4.86 -14.56
C ALA A 97 -5.65 -3.41 -14.45
N ARG A 98 -6.24 -3.03 -13.30
CA ARG A 98 -6.88 -1.70 -13.13
C ARG A 98 -5.86 -0.63 -12.74
N PRO A 99 -5.88 0.57 -13.35
CA PRO A 99 -4.90 1.63 -13.07
C PRO A 99 -4.74 1.97 -11.58
N ASN A 100 -5.84 2.19 -10.85
CA ASN A 100 -5.78 2.51 -9.42
C ASN A 100 -5.16 1.38 -8.59
N SER A 101 -5.45 0.13 -8.96
CA SER A 101 -4.82 -1.04 -8.33
C SER A 101 -3.34 -1.13 -8.70
N GLN A 102 -2.95 -0.77 -9.92
CA GLN A 102 -1.55 -0.77 -10.38
C GLN A 102 -0.72 0.27 -9.63
N LYS A 103 -1.18 1.52 -9.55
CA LYS A 103 -0.53 2.60 -8.78
C LYS A 103 -0.24 2.12 -7.36
N ARG A 104 -1.26 1.58 -6.69
CA ARG A 104 -1.18 1.05 -5.33
C ARG A 104 -0.18 -0.11 -5.22
N PHE A 105 -0.30 -1.09 -6.11
CA PHE A 105 0.50 -2.31 -6.07
C PHE A 105 1.98 -2.00 -6.30
N LEU A 106 2.28 -1.15 -7.28
CA LEU A 106 3.64 -0.71 -7.56
C LEU A 106 4.20 0.09 -6.39
N ALA A 107 3.47 1.08 -5.88
CA ALA A 107 3.94 1.91 -4.76
C ALA A 107 4.23 1.08 -3.49
N ASP A 108 3.33 0.16 -3.11
CA ASP A 108 3.52 -0.72 -1.95
C ASP A 108 4.71 -1.68 -2.16
N SER A 109 4.99 -2.08 -3.40
CA SER A 109 6.13 -2.94 -3.74
C SER A 109 7.47 -2.19 -3.67
N LEU A 110 7.48 -0.91 -4.06
CA LEU A 110 8.67 -0.05 -4.04
C LEU A 110 8.95 0.57 -2.67
N GLY A 111 7.98 0.55 -1.74
CA GLY A 111 8.05 1.23 -0.45
C GLY A 111 9.28 0.86 0.39
N ALA A 112 9.81 -0.36 0.25
CA ALA A 112 11.02 -0.80 0.95
C ALA A 112 12.34 -0.56 0.20
N PHE A 113 12.31 0.10 -0.97
CA PHE A 113 13.48 0.47 -1.74
C PHE A 113 14.42 -0.71 -2.06
N GLY A 114 13.84 -1.89 -2.34
CA GLY A 114 14.59 -3.12 -2.63
C GLY A 114 15.30 -3.77 -1.43
N VAL A 115 15.19 -3.22 -0.21
CA VAL A 115 15.80 -3.81 1.01
C VAL A 115 15.14 -5.13 1.40
N VAL A 116 13.86 -5.29 1.08
CA VAL A 116 13.13 -6.56 1.17
C VAL A 116 12.43 -6.85 -0.16
N SER A 117 11.99 -8.10 -0.35
CA SER A 117 11.25 -8.47 -1.55
C SER A 117 9.99 -7.60 -1.75
N PRO A 118 9.57 -7.35 -3.00
CA PRO A 118 8.34 -6.62 -3.31
C PRO A 118 7.14 -7.07 -2.50
N ARG A 119 6.94 -8.40 -2.41
CA ARG A 119 5.88 -9.01 -1.62
C ARG A 119 5.95 -8.61 -0.15
N ARG A 120 7.12 -8.71 0.48
CA ARG A 120 7.27 -8.34 1.90
C ARG A 120 7.05 -6.84 2.13
N SER A 121 7.47 -5.99 1.19
CA SER A 121 7.16 -4.56 1.22
C SER A 121 5.64 -4.31 1.22
N ARG A 122 4.89 -5.03 0.37
CA ARG A 122 3.43 -4.96 0.34
C ARG A 122 2.79 -5.43 1.65
N ASP A 123 3.30 -6.52 2.24
CA ASP A 123 2.81 -7.03 3.52
C ASP A 123 3.00 -5.99 4.65
N ILE A 124 4.19 -5.38 4.73
CA ILE A 124 4.47 -4.28 5.68
C ILE A 124 3.47 -3.13 5.49
N CYS A 125 3.25 -2.70 4.24
CA CYS A 125 2.30 -1.63 3.94
C CYS A 125 0.85 -2.00 4.30
N ALA A 126 0.47 -3.27 4.17
CA ALA A 126 -0.83 -3.77 4.59
C ALA A 126 -0.99 -3.79 6.11
N GLU A 127 0.03 -4.27 6.83
CA GLU A 127 0.08 -4.26 8.30
C GLU A 127 -0.04 -2.84 8.86
N GLU A 128 0.72 -1.88 8.32
CA GLU A 128 0.69 -0.48 8.76
C GLU A 128 -0.66 0.18 8.47
N ARG A 129 -1.24 -0.05 7.29
CA ARG A 129 -2.59 0.45 6.97
C ARG A 129 -3.66 -0.10 7.91
N ALA A 130 -3.58 -1.38 8.27
CA ALA A 130 -4.49 -1.98 9.24
C ALA A 130 -4.28 -1.42 10.65
N LYS A 131 -3.05 -1.04 11.04
CA LYS A 131 -2.80 -0.31 12.29
C LYS A 131 -3.43 1.08 12.25
N ASP A 132 -3.28 1.80 11.14
CA ASP A 132 -3.81 3.15 10.96
C ASP A 132 -5.34 3.18 11.03
N GLN A 133 -6.01 2.26 10.33
CA GLN A 133 -7.46 2.08 10.42
C GLN A 133 -7.94 1.77 11.84
N ARG A 134 -7.14 1.04 12.64
CA ARG A 134 -7.44 0.74 14.05
C ARG A 134 -7.22 1.92 15.00
N LYS A 135 -6.49 2.97 14.59
CA LYS A 135 -6.34 4.21 15.37
C LYS A 135 -7.60 5.07 15.27
N HIS A 136 -8.22 5.12 14.11
CA HIS A 136 -9.48 5.84 13.89
C HIS A 136 -10.68 5.04 14.43
N ARG A 137 -10.78 4.95 15.76
CA ARG A 137 -11.94 4.35 16.42
C ARG A 137 -13.04 5.40 16.57
N ILE A 138 -14.28 5.02 16.24
CA ILE A 138 -15.45 5.81 16.61
C ILE A 138 -15.69 5.55 18.09
N ILE A 139 -15.51 6.56 18.94
CA ILE A 139 -15.93 6.49 20.35
C ILE A 139 -17.45 6.49 20.35
N ARG A 140 -18.07 5.32 20.54
CA ARG A 140 -19.51 5.20 20.78
C ARG A 140 -19.76 5.18 22.28
N TYR A 141 -20.60 6.12 22.72
CA TYR A 141 -21.10 6.15 24.09
C TYR A 141 -22.40 5.35 24.14
N GLU A 142 -22.36 4.14 24.68
CA GLU A 142 -23.54 3.30 24.90
C GLU A 142 -23.89 3.32 26.40
N TYR A 143 -24.71 4.29 26.80
CA TYR A 143 -25.26 4.32 28.17
C TYR A 143 -26.50 3.46 28.23
N TYR A 144 -26.64 2.63 29.25
CA TYR A 144 -27.94 2.06 29.60
C TYR A 144 -28.78 3.17 30.23
N VAL A 145 -29.99 3.40 29.72
CA VAL A 145 -30.88 4.46 30.21
C VAL A 145 -32.21 3.89 30.62
N GLU A 146 -32.65 4.31 31.79
CA GLU A 146 -34.03 4.23 32.24
C GLU A 146 -34.65 5.60 32.00
N CYS A 147 -35.56 5.67 31.04
CA CYS A 147 -36.21 6.92 30.67
C CYS A 147 -37.62 6.98 31.28
N SER A 148 -38.01 8.18 31.73
CA SER A 148 -39.37 8.45 32.22
C SER A 148 -40.49 8.14 31.20
N CYS A 149 -40.16 8.01 29.91
CA CYS A 149 -41.08 7.51 28.89
C CYS A 149 -41.33 5.99 28.95
N GLY A 150 -40.75 5.28 29.92
CA GLY A 150 -40.88 3.83 30.11
C GLY A 150 -39.90 2.99 29.27
N TYR A 151 -38.97 3.62 28.54
CA TYR A 151 -37.92 2.90 27.82
C TYR A 151 -36.76 2.56 28.76
N GLU A 152 -36.40 1.28 28.80
CA GLU A 152 -35.24 0.76 29.50
C GLU A 152 -34.34 0.04 28.51
N GLY A 153 -33.10 0.50 28.36
CA GLY A 153 -32.17 -0.09 27.42
C GLY A 153 -31.05 0.84 26.99
N PRO A 154 -30.22 0.41 26.02
CA PRO A 154 -29.12 1.22 25.53
C PRO A 154 -29.65 2.50 24.88
N SER A 155 -29.02 3.63 25.20
CA SER A 155 -29.19 4.90 24.51
C SER A 155 -28.66 4.84 23.07
N LYS A 156 -29.03 5.84 22.28
CA LYS A 156 -28.46 6.08 20.95
C LYS A 156 -28.13 7.56 20.86
N ASP A 157 -26.90 7.87 20.44
CA ASP A 157 -26.45 9.26 20.26
C ASP A 157 -26.71 10.17 21.49
N ARG A 158 -26.44 9.63 22.70
CA ARG A 158 -26.69 10.29 24.00
C ARG A 158 -28.16 10.63 24.26
N ALA A 159 -29.11 9.89 23.69
CA ALA A 159 -30.52 10.08 23.92
C ALA A 159 -31.28 8.76 24.13
N CYS A 160 -32.45 8.85 24.76
CA CYS A 160 -33.43 7.78 24.81
C CYS A 160 -33.86 7.39 23.39
N ARG A 161 -33.87 6.09 23.06
CA ARG A 161 -34.25 5.62 21.72
C ARG A 161 -35.73 5.81 21.41
N ASN A 162 -36.58 5.83 22.43
CA ASN A 162 -38.02 5.90 22.26
C ASN A 162 -38.51 7.34 22.09
N CYS A 163 -38.19 8.22 23.04
CA CYS A 163 -38.69 9.61 23.04
C CYS A 163 -37.66 10.65 22.59
N GLY A 164 -36.40 10.27 22.35
CA GLY A 164 -35.34 11.20 21.95
C GLY A 164 -34.85 12.13 23.06
N ALA A 165 -35.30 11.96 24.31
CA ALA A 165 -34.82 12.76 25.43
C ALA A 165 -33.30 12.62 25.61
N GLY A 166 -32.60 13.74 25.56
CA GLY A 166 -31.14 13.78 25.70
C GLY A 166 -30.70 13.47 27.13
N ILE A 167 -29.60 12.75 27.26
CA ILE A 167 -28.95 12.46 28.54
C ILE A 167 -28.15 13.72 28.94
N PRO A 168 -28.39 14.29 30.15
CA PRO A 168 -27.68 15.48 30.62
C PRO A 168 -26.16 15.32 30.60
N ALA A 169 -25.47 16.39 30.23
CA ALA A 169 -24.01 16.39 30.19
C ALA A 169 -23.35 16.14 31.56
N SER A 170 -24.05 16.49 32.65
CA SER A 170 -23.61 16.27 34.03
C SER A 170 -23.50 14.80 34.44
N LEU A 171 -24.07 13.88 33.67
CA LEU A 171 -23.95 12.44 33.89
C LEU A 171 -22.75 11.82 33.16
N PHE A 172 -22.04 12.62 32.35
CA PHE A 172 -20.78 12.22 31.71
C PHE A 172 -19.63 12.77 32.56
N GLY A 173 -18.84 11.88 33.17
CA GLY A 173 -17.61 12.25 33.89
C GLY A 173 -16.49 12.71 32.96
#